data_AF-A0A2C5TKE0-F1
#
_entry.id   AF-A0A2C5TKE0-F1
#
_cell.length_a   1.000
_cell.length_b   1.000
_cell.length_c   1.000
_cell.angle_alpha   90.00
_cell.angle_beta   90.00
_cell.angle_gamma   90.00
#
_symmetry.space_group_name_H-M   'P 1'
#
loop_
_entity.id
_entity.type
_entity.pdbx_description
1 polymer ?
#
loop_
_entity_poly.entity_id
_entity_poly.type
_entity_poly.pdbx_seq_one_letter_code
_entity_poly.pdbx_strand_id
1 'polypeptide(L)'
;MNKNNPLNVLGNIVWLWASSPLHRNWPVSLFAINVLPAIQTNQYALLTRDGFPVAYCSWADLSLENEVKYLNDVTSLIAEDWTSGDRKWFIDWIAPFGDSGALYKYMRKNYPNDLFRAIRVDPETQVGKVSEYHGGKIDKKLANKIFKQYHHELINEVKNKPDFKFSLIS
;
A
#
# COMPACT_ATOMS: atom_id res chain seq x y z
N MET A 1 -4.62 15.68 19.08
CA MET A 1 -6.09 15.61 18.87
C MET A 1 -6.32 15.33 17.40
N ASN A 2 -6.91 14.16 17.07
CA ASN A 2 -7.25 13.80 15.69
C ASN A 2 -8.20 14.84 15.10
N LYS A 3 -7.69 15.67 14.17
CA LYS A 3 -8.41 16.84 13.64
C LYS A 3 -9.51 16.49 12.62
N ASN A 4 -9.62 15.23 12.20
CA ASN A 4 -10.64 14.79 11.24
C ASN A 4 -11.45 13.64 11.83
N ASN A 5 -12.78 13.81 11.85
CA ASN A 5 -13.74 12.74 12.15
C ASN A 5 -13.47 11.54 11.21
N PRO A 6 -13.28 10.30 11.72
CA PRO A 6 -13.08 9.11 10.90
C PRO A 6 -14.10 8.95 9.77
N LEU A 7 -15.35 9.33 9.99
CA LEU A 7 -16.40 9.30 8.96
C LEU A 7 -16.15 10.32 7.84
N ASN A 8 -15.61 11.50 8.15
CA ASN A 8 -15.23 12.48 7.12
C ASN A 8 -14.05 11.97 6.29
N VAL A 9 -13.08 11.30 6.91
CA VAL A 9 -11.95 10.69 6.20
C VAL A 9 -12.47 9.59 5.27
N LEU A 10 -13.34 8.71 5.78
CA LEU A 10 -13.99 7.66 4.99
C LEU A 10 -14.74 8.23 3.79
N GLY A 11 -15.52 9.31 4.01
CA GLY A 11 -16.25 10.03 2.95
C GLY A 11 -15.33 10.61 1.87
N ASN A 12 -14.19 11.18 2.26
CA ASN A 12 -13.20 11.68 1.32
C ASN A 12 -12.57 10.55 0.47
N ILE A 13 -12.26 9.42 1.10
CA ILE A 13 -11.62 8.29 0.41
C ILE A 13 -12.60 7.59 -0.54
N VAL A 14 -13.86 7.38 -0.14
CA VAL A 14 -14.86 6.78 -1.04
C VAL A 14 -15.14 7.67 -2.26
N TRP A 15 -15.12 8.99 -2.10
CA TRP A 15 -15.23 9.91 -3.23
C TRP A 15 -14.03 9.79 -4.20
N LEU A 16 -12.81 9.61 -3.67
CA LEU A 16 -11.62 9.34 -4.49
C LEU A 16 -11.69 7.98 -5.22
N TRP A 17 -12.18 6.93 -4.55
CA TRP A 17 -12.43 5.62 -5.16
C TRP A 17 -13.43 5.74 -6.32
N ALA A 18 -14.58 6.36 -6.07
CA ALA A 18 -15.63 6.57 -7.07
C ALA A 18 -15.15 7.39 -8.28
N SER A 19 -14.18 8.30 -8.06
CA SER A 19 -13.58 9.13 -9.11
C SER A 19 -12.46 8.42 -9.88
N SER A 20 -11.97 7.26 -9.42
CA SER A 20 -10.92 6.49 -10.07
C SER A 20 -11.49 5.44 -11.03
N PRO A 21 -11.09 5.40 -12.32
CA PRO A 21 -11.60 4.41 -13.27
C PRO A 21 -11.43 2.95 -12.84
N LEU A 22 -10.36 2.65 -12.11
CA LEU A 22 -10.09 1.32 -11.57
C LEU A 22 -10.93 1.03 -10.32
N HIS A 23 -10.79 1.87 -9.29
CA HIS A 23 -11.35 1.60 -7.96
C HIS A 23 -12.87 1.74 -7.90
N ARG A 24 -13.50 2.52 -8.80
CA ARG A 24 -14.96 2.69 -8.82
C ARG A 24 -15.75 1.40 -9.04
N ASN A 25 -15.10 0.37 -9.60
CA ASN A 25 -15.70 -0.93 -9.87
C ASN A 25 -15.40 -1.97 -8.78
N TRP A 26 -14.60 -1.62 -7.77
CA TRP A 26 -14.28 -2.54 -6.67
C TRP A 26 -15.44 -2.60 -5.66
N PRO A 27 -15.67 -3.77 -5.03
CA PRO A 27 -16.80 -3.94 -4.13
C PRO A 27 -16.59 -3.16 -2.82
N VAL A 28 -17.71 -2.76 -2.20
CA VAL A 28 -17.71 -2.06 -0.90
C VAL A 28 -17.03 -2.89 0.20
N SER A 29 -17.08 -4.22 0.11
CA SER A 29 -16.36 -5.11 1.03
C SER A 29 -14.85 -4.89 0.95
N LEU A 30 -14.27 -4.75 -0.24
CA LEU A 30 -12.84 -4.48 -0.42
C LEU A 30 -12.48 -3.07 0.06
N PHE A 31 -13.35 -2.08 -0.18
CA PHE A 31 -13.19 -0.75 0.41
C PHE A 31 -13.11 -0.81 1.94
N ALA A 32 -13.99 -1.58 2.58
CA ALA A 32 -13.97 -1.72 4.04
C ALA A 32 -12.69 -2.38 4.55
N ILE A 33 -12.23 -3.44 3.88
CA ILE A 33 -10.99 -4.16 4.20
C ILE A 33 -9.77 -3.24 4.07
N ASN A 34 -9.70 -2.43 3.01
CA ASN A 34 -8.53 -1.59 2.75
C ASN A 34 -8.53 -0.28 3.55
N VAL A 35 -9.70 0.31 3.81
CA VAL A 35 -9.77 1.70 4.29
C VAL A 35 -10.02 1.79 5.80
N LEU A 36 -10.83 0.90 6.38
CA LEU A 36 -11.12 0.98 7.82
C LEU A 36 -9.86 0.78 8.67
N PRO A 37 -9.01 -0.24 8.43
CA PRO A 37 -7.79 -0.41 9.21
C PRO A 37 -6.81 0.74 8.98
N ALA A 38 -6.68 1.26 7.76
CA ALA A 38 -5.83 2.41 7.46
C ALA A 38 -6.17 3.63 8.33
N ILE A 39 -7.47 3.92 8.50
CA ILE A 39 -7.94 5.02 9.34
C ILE A 39 -7.67 4.72 10.81
N GLN A 40 -7.97 3.49 11.27
CA GLN A 40 -7.80 3.07 12.66
C GLN A 40 -6.33 3.16 13.11
N THR A 41 -5.40 2.74 12.26
CA THR A 41 -3.95 2.74 12.53
C THR A 41 -3.27 4.07 12.18
N ASN A 42 -3.99 5.02 11.58
CA ASN A 42 -3.45 6.26 11.00
C ASN A 42 -2.35 6.01 9.95
N GLN A 43 -2.40 4.87 9.26
CA GLN A 43 -1.46 4.50 8.20
C GLN A 43 -1.99 4.91 6.83
N TYR A 44 -2.23 6.21 6.67
CA TYR A 44 -2.66 6.80 5.41
C TYR A 44 -2.17 8.24 5.23
N ALA A 45 -2.14 8.68 3.98
CA ALA A 45 -1.98 10.08 3.61
C ALA A 45 -3.17 10.48 2.73
N LEU A 46 -3.80 11.61 3.06
CA LEU A 46 -4.88 12.20 2.29
C LEU A 46 -4.50 13.65 1.96
N LEU A 47 -4.36 13.94 0.68
CA LEU A 47 -4.09 15.29 0.19
C LEU A 47 -5.40 15.96 -0.21
N THR A 48 -5.52 17.24 0.14
CA THR A 48 -6.64 18.09 -0.23
C THR A 48 -6.14 19.33 -0.99
N ARG A 49 -6.98 19.85 -1.89
CA ARG A 49 -6.81 21.12 -2.59
C ARG A 49 -8.16 21.83 -2.60
N ASP A 50 -8.17 23.09 -2.18
CA ASP A 50 -9.38 23.92 -2.11
C ASP A 50 -10.55 23.28 -1.34
N GLY A 51 -10.23 22.53 -0.28
CA GLY A 51 -11.21 21.84 0.56
C GLY A 51 -11.68 20.47 0.03
N PHE A 52 -11.25 20.06 -1.17
CA PHE A 52 -11.60 18.76 -1.76
C PHE A 52 -10.43 17.77 -1.68
N PRO A 53 -10.68 16.48 -1.44
CA PRO A 53 -9.63 15.46 -1.54
C PRO A 53 -9.15 15.36 -2.99
N VAL A 54 -7.86 15.11 -3.21
CA VAL A 54 -7.29 14.98 -4.56
C VAL A 54 -6.41 13.75 -4.73
N ALA A 55 -5.87 13.23 -3.63
CA ALA A 55 -5.03 12.05 -3.64
C ALA A 55 -5.06 11.36 -2.27
N TYR A 56 -4.94 10.03 -2.29
CA TYR A 56 -4.92 9.16 -1.12
C TYR A 56 -3.93 8.02 -1.33
N CYS A 57 -3.21 7.65 -0.28
CA CYS A 57 -2.62 6.32 -0.18
C CYS A 57 -2.73 5.79 1.23
N SER A 58 -2.68 4.47 1.37
CA SER A 58 -2.59 3.76 2.64
C SER A 58 -1.48 2.73 2.60
N TRP A 59 -0.97 2.34 3.76
CA TRP A 59 0.03 1.28 3.85
C TRP A 59 -0.20 0.39 5.06
N ALA A 60 0.20 -0.88 4.93
CA ALA A 60 0.24 -1.84 6.02
C ALA A 60 1.71 -2.14 6.38
N ASP A 61 2.00 -2.24 7.67
CA ASP A 61 3.30 -2.62 8.22
C ASP A 61 3.24 -4.12 8.53
N LEU A 62 3.68 -4.94 7.57
CA LEU A 62 3.48 -6.39 7.60
C LEU A 62 4.66 -7.14 8.23
N SER A 63 4.37 -8.26 8.88
CA SER A 63 5.37 -9.31 9.12
C SER A 63 5.72 -10.02 7.80
N LEU A 64 6.80 -10.81 7.77
CA LEU A 64 7.13 -11.64 6.61
C LEU A 64 6.01 -12.64 6.30
N GLU A 65 5.39 -13.22 7.33
CA GLU A 65 4.27 -14.15 7.18
C GLU A 65 3.06 -13.48 6.52
N ASN A 66 2.67 -12.30 7.01
CA ASN A 66 1.55 -11.55 6.46
C ASN A 66 1.85 -10.92 5.10
N GLU A 67 3.11 -10.61 4.81
CA GLU A 67 3.54 -10.25 3.45
C GLU A 67 3.30 -11.41 2.48
N VAL A 68 3.68 -12.63 2.84
CA VAL A 68 3.44 -13.80 1.98
C VAL A 68 1.94 -14.04 1.81
N LYS A 69 1.15 -13.91 2.88
CA LYS A 69 -0.31 -13.99 2.83
C LYS A 69 -0.90 -12.97 1.85
N TYR A 70 -0.52 -11.70 1.99
CA TYR A 70 -0.96 -10.59 1.13
C TYR A 70 -0.55 -10.77 -0.33
N LEU A 71 0.68 -11.21 -0.58
CA LEU A 71 1.14 -11.45 -1.94
C LEU A 71 0.47 -12.66 -2.59
N ASN A 72 0.00 -13.64 -1.81
CA ASN A 72 -0.76 -14.79 -2.32
C ASN A 72 -2.23 -14.45 -2.63
N ASP A 73 -2.80 -13.49 -1.91
CA ASP A 73 -4.12 -12.93 -2.16
C ASP A 73 -4.15 -11.48 -1.63
N VAL A 74 -4.18 -10.52 -2.55
CA VAL A 74 -4.15 -9.08 -2.22
C VAL A 74 -5.41 -8.58 -1.51
N THR A 75 -6.41 -9.44 -1.33
CA THR A 75 -7.65 -9.15 -0.58
C THR A 75 -7.69 -9.84 0.80
N SER A 76 -6.63 -10.57 1.16
CA SER A 76 -6.60 -11.44 2.35
C SER A 76 -6.29 -10.74 3.68
N LEU A 77 -5.89 -9.47 3.65
CA LEU A 77 -5.52 -8.74 4.87
C LEU A 77 -6.74 -8.51 5.76
N ILE A 78 -6.56 -8.71 7.07
CA ILE A 78 -7.49 -8.30 8.12
C ILE A 78 -6.89 -7.17 8.95
N ALA A 79 -7.70 -6.53 9.81
CA ALA A 79 -7.30 -5.33 10.54
C ALA A 79 -6.03 -5.53 11.39
N GLU A 80 -5.89 -6.70 12.02
CA GLU A 80 -4.76 -7.07 12.87
C GLU A 80 -3.44 -7.18 12.10
N ASP A 81 -3.49 -7.42 10.79
CA ASP A 81 -2.28 -7.56 9.97
C ASP A 81 -1.58 -6.23 9.71
N TRP A 82 -2.31 -5.11 9.76
CA TRP A 82 -1.82 -3.79 9.36
C TRP A 82 -0.64 -3.29 10.19
N THR A 83 -0.45 -3.83 11.38
CA THR A 83 0.62 -3.49 12.32
C THR A 83 1.39 -4.74 12.76
N SER A 84 1.46 -5.76 11.92
CA SER A 84 2.05 -7.07 12.26
C SER A 84 3.58 -7.10 12.18
N GLY A 85 4.22 -6.11 11.57
CA GLY A 85 5.68 -6.07 11.44
C GLY A 85 6.21 -4.71 10.99
N ASP A 86 7.29 -4.72 10.22
CA ASP A 86 8.03 -3.52 9.78
C ASP A 86 8.13 -3.40 8.25
N ARG A 87 7.54 -4.35 7.51
CA ARG A 87 7.63 -4.43 6.05
C ARG A 87 6.47 -3.67 5.42
N LYS A 88 6.69 -2.40 5.07
CA LYS A 88 5.61 -1.52 4.60
C LYS A 88 5.19 -1.83 3.16
N TRP A 89 3.89 -2.01 2.95
CA TRP A 89 3.26 -2.18 1.65
C TRP A 89 2.17 -1.13 1.43
N PHE A 90 2.21 -0.41 0.32
CA PHE A 90 1.07 0.40 -0.11
C PHE A 90 -0.09 -0.52 -0.47
N ILE A 91 -1.24 -0.31 0.18
CA ILE A 91 -2.47 -1.05 -0.06
C ILE A 91 -3.30 -0.35 -1.14
N ASP A 92 -3.55 0.94 -0.97
CA ASP A 92 -4.16 1.78 -2.00
C ASP A 92 -3.23 2.92 -2.42
N TRP A 93 -3.27 3.28 -3.70
CA TRP A 93 -2.67 4.49 -4.25
C TRP A 93 -3.60 5.12 -5.30
N ILE A 94 -4.23 6.24 -4.93
CA ILE A 94 -5.36 6.81 -5.65
C ILE A 94 -5.13 8.30 -5.86
N ALA A 95 -5.01 8.73 -7.11
CA ALA A 95 -4.87 10.14 -7.48
C ALA A 95 -5.58 10.42 -8.82
N PRO A 96 -6.92 10.35 -8.86
CA PRO A 96 -7.69 10.34 -10.10
C PRO A 96 -7.61 11.64 -10.91
N PHE A 97 -7.17 12.74 -10.30
CA PHE A 97 -7.05 14.05 -10.97
C PHE A 97 -5.61 14.41 -11.38
N GLY A 98 -4.69 13.44 -11.37
CA GLY A 98 -3.29 13.64 -11.79
C GLY A 98 -2.32 14.00 -10.65
N ASP A 99 -2.77 14.01 -9.40
CA ASP A 99 -1.98 14.40 -8.22
C ASP A 99 -1.00 13.32 -7.70
N SER A 100 -0.77 12.25 -8.46
CA SER A 100 0.13 11.15 -8.06
C SER A 100 1.56 11.64 -7.79
N GLY A 101 2.05 12.62 -8.57
CA GLY A 101 3.37 13.21 -8.36
C GLY A 101 3.45 14.03 -7.06
N ALA A 102 2.36 14.70 -6.68
CA ALA A 102 2.27 15.43 -5.42
C ALA A 102 2.24 14.47 -4.23
N LEU A 103 1.46 13.39 -4.32
CA LEU A 103 1.42 12.34 -3.30
C LEU A 103 2.78 11.66 -3.11
N TYR A 104 3.48 11.35 -4.21
CA TYR A 104 4.84 10.80 -4.15
C TYR A 104 5.82 11.74 -3.43
N LYS A 105 5.84 13.03 -3.79
CA LYS A 105 6.68 14.02 -3.11
C LYS A 105 6.32 14.18 -1.64
N TYR A 106 5.02 14.15 -1.31
CA TYR A 106 4.54 14.19 0.06
C TYR A 106 5.07 12.99 0.86
N MET A 107 4.96 11.77 0.32
CA MET A 107 5.44 10.57 1.01
C MET A 107 6.95 10.62 1.22
N ARG A 108 7.73 10.99 0.20
CA ARG A 108 9.19 11.13 0.35
C ARG A 108 9.61 12.14 1.41
N LYS A 109 8.84 13.22 1.57
CA LYS A 109 9.13 14.29 2.54
C LYS A 109 8.74 13.90 3.97
N ASN A 110 7.55 13.34 4.16
CA ASN A 110 6.98 13.08 5.49
C ASN A 110 7.37 11.72 6.07
N TYR A 111 7.76 10.77 5.21
CA TYR A 111 8.28 9.46 5.59
C TYR A 111 9.71 9.30 5.05
N PRO A 112 10.65 10.18 5.47
CA PRO A 112 11.93 10.34 4.80
C PRO A 112 12.89 9.16 5.02
N ASN A 113 12.65 8.35 6.04
CA ASN A 113 13.48 7.20 6.43
C ASN A 113 12.78 5.86 6.23
N ASP A 114 11.60 5.85 5.60
CA ASP A 114 10.83 4.64 5.37
C ASP A 114 11.07 4.05 3.97
N LEU A 115 10.84 2.74 3.87
CA LEU A 115 10.81 1.99 2.62
C LEU A 115 9.42 1.41 2.46
N PHE A 116 8.89 1.46 1.25
CA PHE A 116 7.57 0.91 0.90
C PHE A 116 7.69 0.07 -0.37
N ARG A 117 6.85 -0.96 -0.47
CA ARG A 117 6.61 -1.69 -1.71
C ARG A 117 5.16 -1.59 -2.13
N ALA A 118 4.87 -1.84 -3.40
CA ALA A 118 3.52 -1.98 -3.91
C ALA A 118 3.49 -3.11 -4.94
N ILE A 119 2.40 -3.86 -5.00
CA ILE A 119 2.17 -4.87 -6.04
C ILE A 119 1.11 -4.38 -7.01
N ARG A 120 1.33 -4.61 -8.31
CA ARG A 120 0.30 -4.50 -9.33
C ARG A 120 0.15 -5.87 -9.97
N VAL A 121 -1.03 -6.47 -9.81
CA VAL A 121 -1.37 -7.74 -10.45
C VAL A 121 -1.95 -7.44 -11.81
N ASP A 122 -1.37 -8.02 -12.85
CA ASP A 122 -1.96 -8.03 -14.17
C ASP A 122 -3.18 -8.97 -14.15
N PRO A 123 -4.39 -8.48 -14.48
CA PRO A 123 -5.60 -9.28 -14.39
C PRO A 123 -5.64 -10.42 -15.42
N GLU A 124 -4.94 -10.29 -16.55
CA GLU A 124 -4.91 -11.29 -17.62
C GLU A 124 -3.89 -12.38 -17.33
N THR A 125 -2.69 -12.00 -16.91
CA THR A 125 -1.58 -12.94 -16.71
C THR A 125 -1.45 -13.46 -15.28
N GLN A 126 -2.14 -12.82 -14.32
CA GLN A 126 -1.98 -13.05 -12.88
C GLN A 126 -0.52 -12.91 -12.43
N VAL A 127 0.30 -12.12 -13.15
CA VAL A 127 1.67 -11.81 -12.76
C VAL A 127 1.66 -10.54 -11.92
N GLY A 128 2.25 -10.62 -10.72
CA GLY A 128 2.45 -9.49 -9.83
C GLY A 128 3.76 -8.75 -10.11
N LYS A 129 3.69 -7.46 -10.43
CA LYS A 129 4.88 -6.59 -10.49
C LYS A 129 5.02 -5.82 -9.19
N VAL A 130 6.13 -6.09 -8.47
CA VAL A 130 6.50 -5.33 -7.28
C VAL A 130 7.25 -4.05 -7.70
N SER A 131 6.86 -2.93 -7.10
CA SER A 131 7.56 -1.64 -7.20
C SER A 131 8.08 -1.23 -5.84
N GLU A 132 9.25 -0.58 -5.82
CA GLU A 132 9.98 -0.21 -4.61
C GLU A 132 10.07 1.32 -4.49
N TYR A 133 9.81 1.85 -3.30
CA TYR A 133 9.79 3.28 -3.01
C TYR A 133 10.51 3.57 -1.69
N HIS A 134 11.30 4.64 -1.65
CA HIS A 134 12.03 5.02 -0.44
C HIS A 134 11.88 6.51 -0.13
N GLY A 135 11.99 6.83 1.16
CA GLY A 135 11.96 8.18 1.68
C GLY A 135 13.07 9.07 1.14
N GLY A 136 12.90 10.38 1.30
CA GLY A 136 13.81 11.41 0.80
C GLY A 136 15.22 11.38 1.39
N LYS A 137 15.42 10.79 2.58
CA LYS A 137 16.71 10.76 3.30
C LYS A 137 17.45 9.42 3.18
N ILE A 138 16.85 8.41 2.53
CA ILE A 138 17.54 7.14 2.25
C ILE A 138 18.30 7.27 0.92
N ASP A 139 19.60 7.00 0.96
CA ASP A 139 20.41 6.86 -0.24
C ASP A 139 19.98 5.66 -1.08
N LYS A 140 20.08 5.78 -2.40
CA LYS A 140 19.64 4.75 -3.36
C LYS A 140 20.40 3.43 -3.18
N LYS A 141 21.70 3.46 -2.87
CA LYS A 141 22.49 2.23 -2.67
C LYS A 141 22.05 1.51 -1.39
N LEU A 142 21.77 2.27 -0.32
CA LEU A 142 21.23 1.70 0.91
C LEU A 142 19.82 1.13 0.71
N ALA A 143 18.92 1.87 0.05
CA ALA A 143 17.58 1.40 -0.27
C ALA A 143 17.61 0.08 -1.07
N ASN A 144 18.40 0.03 -2.14
CA ASN A 144 18.56 -1.18 -2.96
C ASN A 144 19.13 -2.37 -2.16
N LYS A 145 20.01 -2.13 -1.18
CA LYS A 145 20.53 -3.19 -0.31
C LYS A 145 19.41 -3.78 0.55
N ILE A 146 18.60 -2.93 1.17
CA ILE A 146 17.48 -3.34 2.03
C ILE A 146 16.42 -4.08 1.21
N PHE A 147 16.04 -3.56 0.04
CA PHE A 147 15.07 -4.22 -0.83
C PHE A 147 15.53 -5.60 -1.30
N LYS A 148 16.81 -5.76 -1.66
CA LYS A 148 17.38 -7.07 -1.99
C LYS A 148 17.30 -8.05 -0.82
N GLN A 149 17.54 -7.58 0.40
CA GLN A 149 17.37 -8.40 1.59
C GLN A 149 15.90 -8.82 1.78
N TYR A 150 14.97 -7.87 1.69
CA TYR A 150 13.53 -8.17 1.76
C TYR A 150 13.09 -9.19 0.72
N HIS A 151 13.56 -9.05 -0.52
CA HIS A 151 13.26 -10.01 -1.59
C HIS A 151 13.86 -11.39 -1.30
N HIS A 152 15.10 -11.46 -0.81
CA HIS A 152 15.73 -12.74 -0.47
C HIS A 152 14.98 -13.48 0.63
N GLU A 153 14.59 -12.78 1.70
CA GLU A 153 13.78 -13.33 2.80
C GLU A 153 12.43 -13.84 2.29
N LEU A 154 11.75 -13.05 1.43
CA LEU A 154 10.48 -13.41 0.81
C LEU A 154 10.59 -14.69 -0.03
N ILE A 155 11.58 -14.78 -0.91
CA ILE A 155 11.78 -15.95 -1.78
C ILE A 155 12.06 -17.20 -0.94
N ASN A 156 12.87 -17.08 0.11
CA ASN A 156 13.17 -18.21 0.98
C ASN A 156 11.92 -18.70 1.72
N GLU A 157 11.09 -17.78 2.22
CA GLU A 157 9.84 -18.14 2.90
C GLU A 157 8.82 -18.78 1.95
N VAL A 158 8.68 -18.22 0.74
CA VAL A 158 7.76 -18.75 -0.29
C VAL A 158 8.16 -20.15 -0.74
N LYS A 159 9.46 -20.45 -0.89
CA LYS A 159 9.93 -21.80 -1.25
C LYS A 159 9.50 -22.88 -0.26
N ASN A 160 9.25 -22.51 1.00
CA ASN A 160 8.80 -23.43 2.04
C ASN A 160 7.26 -23.59 2.05
N LYS A 161 6.53 -22.89 1.18
CA LYS A 161 5.06 -22.92 1.09
C LYS A 161 4.60 -23.46 -0.27
N PRO A 162 4.16 -24.73 -0.36
CA PRO A 162 3.79 -25.37 -1.63
C PRO A 162 2.57 -24.74 -2.31
N ASP A 163 1.72 -24.02 -1.57
CA ASP A 163 0.46 -23.44 -2.07
C ASP A 163 0.58 -21.97 -2.56
N PHE A 164 1.81 -21.45 -2.73
CA PHE A 164 1.99 -20.06 -3.19
C PHE A 164 1.71 -19.91 -4.69
N LYS A 165 0.77 -19.03 -5.03
CA LYS A 165 0.20 -18.93 -6.39
C LYS A 165 1.04 -18.13 -7.39
N PHE A 166 2.02 -17.35 -6.94
CA PHE A 166 2.76 -16.43 -7.82
C PHE A 166 4.21 -16.85 -8.07
N SER A 167 4.66 -16.71 -9.32
CA SER A 167 6.07 -16.80 -9.67
C SER A 167 6.75 -15.46 -9.42
N LEU A 168 7.61 -15.37 -8.41
CA LEU A 168 8.44 -14.19 -8.20
C LEU A 168 9.67 -14.28 -9.13
N ILE A 169 9.72 -13.43 -10.17
CA ILE A 169 10.84 -13.37 -11.10
C ILE A 169 11.92 -12.43 -10.51
N SER A 170 13.17 -12.89 -10.54
CA SER A 170 14.37 -12.18 -10.11
C SER A 170 14.83 -11.09 -11.08
#